data_AF-U6RLS1-F1
#
_entry.id   AF-U6RLS1-F1
#
_cell.length_a   1.000
_cell.length_b   1.000
_cell.length_c   1.000
_cell.angle_alpha   90.00
_cell.angle_beta   90.00
_cell.angle_gamma   90.00
#
_symmetry.space_group_name_H-M   'P 1'
#
loop_
_entity.id
_entity.type
_entity.pdbx_description
1 polymer ?
#
loop_
_entity_poly.entity_id
_entity_poly.type
_entity_poly.pdbx_seq_one_letter_code
_entity_poly.pdbx_strand_id
1 'polypeptide(L)'
;MNKLIAPFFIIISLFISACNDDNNENEPMSPFSLEKTYYEVRLWRGITEIPITNGSGDISLSVADETIVEANKVQNEGGSTYVALQGKQKGTTTLTLTDNVTGDKETVEVKVTDCYIAYGIAESNHPTLTSNLMLYLVNNKARDCYFFTMDNMQHQLNNTPLAEGTYEFFVKQNGEETVSYLRLSYSADPSGNFAQNAPMEIHDFALSFSDSQAVLEIIKSYLDVDWVELISNATTKSVPPRDYTMILTVPETDYEIIGAFATASIPEYILN
;
A
#
# COMPACT_ATOMS: atom_id res chain seq x y z
N MET A 1 -25.04 -77.74 14.10
CA MET A 1 -24.05 -76.98 13.30
C MET A 1 -24.80 -76.07 12.35
N ASN A 2 -24.82 -74.77 12.66
CA ASN A 2 -24.65 -73.65 11.73
C ASN A 2 -24.79 -72.35 12.54
N LYS A 3 -23.71 -71.59 12.54
CA LYS A 3 -23.53 -70.28 13.16
C LYS A 3 -24.34 -69.24 12.37
N LEU A 4 -24.75 -68.13 12.99
CA LEU A 4 -24.44 -66.79 12.46
C LEU A 4 -24.94 -65.65 13.40
N ILE A 5 -24.04 -64.69 13.61
CA ILE A 5 -24.24 -63.25 13.89
C ILE A 5 -24.80 -62.87 15.26
N ALA A 6 -23.90 -62.52 16.18
CA ALA A 6 -24.16 -61.49 17.18
C ALA A 6 -23.42 -60.21 16.72
N PRO A 7 -24.08 -59.04 16.71
CA PRO A 7 -23.50 -57.82 16.18
C PRO A 7 -22.52 -57.20 17.18
N PHE A 8 -21.40 -56.76 16.63
CA PHE A 8 -20.34 -55.99 17.26
C PHE A 8 -20.89 -54.61 17.66
N PHE A 9 -21.26 -54.44 18.93
CA PHE A 9 -21.57 -53.12 19.49
C PHE A 9 -20.25 -52.37 19.73
N ILE A 10 -19.91 -51.49 18.79
CA ILE A 10 -18.86 -50.49 18.94
C ILE A 10 -19.36 -49.47 19.97
N ILE A 11 -18.85 -49.56 21.19
CA ILE A 11 -19.00 -48.51 22.20
C ILE A 11 -18.05 -47.39 21.77
N ILE A 12 -18.59 -46.39 21.09
CA ILE A 12 -17.93 -45.09 20.90
C ILE A 12 -17.87 -44.44 22.28
N SER A 13 -16.72 -44.53 22.93
CA SER A 13 -16.39 -43.75 24.11
C SER A 13 -16.29 -42.28 23.71
N LEU A 14 -17.39 -41.56 23.92
CA LEU A 14 -17.45 -40.10 23.99
C LEU A 14 -16.50 -39.63 25.11
N PHE A 15 -15.24 -39.36 24.77
CA PHE A 15 -14.39 -38.51 25.60
C PHE A 15 -14.88 -37.07 25.42
N ILE A 16 -15.91 -36.71 26.19
CA ILE A 16 -16.24 -35.31 26.42
C ILE A 16 -15.17 -34.81 27.40
N SER A 17 -14.09 -34.24 26.89
CA SER A 17 -13.22 -33.40 27.70
C SER A 17 -14.00 -32.11 28.00
N ALA A 18 -14.80 -32.15 29.05
CA ALA A 18 -15.22 -30.95 29.75
C ALA A 18 -13.96 -30.35 30.37
N CYS A 19 -13.29 -29.45 29.64
CA CYS A 19 -12.33 -28.53 30.24
C CYS A 19 -13.15 -27.52 31.06
N ASN A 20 -13.45 -27.93 32.30
CA ASN A 20 -13.84 -27.03 33.35
C ASN A 20 -12.55 -26.56 34.02
N ASP A 21 -11.94 -25.49 33.50
CA ASP A 21 -10.87 -24.77 34.19
C ASP A 21 -11.40 -23.39 34.60
N ASP A 22 -12.18 -23.39 35.68
CA ASP A 22 -12.30 -22.24 36.55
C ASP A 22 -11.01 -22.16 37.37
N ASN A 23 -9.97 -21.50 36.83
CA ASN A 23 -8.78 -21.03 37.56
C ASN A 23 -7.96 -20.06 36.69
N ASN A 24 -8.53 -18.92 36.30
CA ASN A 24 -7.75 -17.79 35.77
C ASN A 24 -7.41 -16.80 36.90
N GLU A 25 -6.81 -17.30 37.99
CA GLU A 25 -6.08 -16.44 38.91
C GLU A 25 -4.71 -16.11 38.29
N ASN A 26 -4.62 -14.91 37.71
CA ASN A 26 -3.40 -14.15 37.46
C ASN A 26 -2.27 -14.88 36.69
N GLU A 27 -2.49 -15.23 35.43
CA GLU A 27 -1.32 -15.23 34.53
C GLU A 27 -0.72 -13.81 34.54
N PRO A 28 0.60 -13.67 34.78
CA PRO A 28 1.22 -12.36 34.77
C PRO A 28 1.02 -11.75 33.38
N MET A 29 0.45 -10.55 33.36
CA MET A 29 0.25 -9.78 32.13
C MET A 29 1.58 -9.66 31.39
N SER A 30 1.59 -9.99 30.10
CA SER A 30 2.79 -9.89 29.27
C SER A 30 3.31 -8.45 29.26
N PRO A 31 4.63 -8.22 29.30
CA PRO A 31 5.18 -6.89 29.16
C PRO A 31 4.81 -6.29 27.80
N PHE A 32 4.61 -4.97 27.77
CA PHE A 32 4.33 -4.25 26.53
C PHE A 32 5.64 -3.99 25.77
N SER A 33 5.66 -4.33 24.49
CA SER A 33 6.77 -4.08 23.57
C SER A 33 6.29 -4.04 22.13
N LEU A 34 6.96 -3.25 21.29
CA LEU A 34 6.64 -3.14 19.86
C LEU A 34 7.55 -4.05 19.03
N GLU A 35 7.02 -4.57 17.91
CA GLU A 35 7.79 -5.35 16.95
C GLU A 35 8.87 -4.50 16.25
N LYS A 36 8.55 -3.23 15.98
CA LYS A 36 9.49 -2.26 15.42
C LYS A 36 9.28 -0.86 16.02
N THR A 37 10.34 -0.07 15.98
CA THR A 37 10.41 1.26 16.59
C THR A 37 10.69 2.38 15.56
N TYR A 38 10.52 2.08 14.28
CA TYR A 38 10.60 3.05 13.19
C TYR A 38 9.42 2.86 12.22
N TYR A 39 8.79 3.95 11.82
CA TYR A 39 7.69 3.96 10.86
C TYR A 39 7.81 5.13 9.88
N GLU A 40 7.52 4.88 8.62
CA GLU A 40 7.27 5.93 7.62
C GLU A 40 5.77 6.15 7.41
N VAL A 41 5.37 7.42 7.38
CA VAL A 41 3.97 7.85 7.19
C VAL A 41 3.88 8.75 5.97
N ARG A 42 2.93 8.45 5.09
CA ARG A 42 2.68 9.26 3.89
C ARG A 42 2.10 10.61 4.28
N LEU A 43 2.63 11.68 3.68
CA LEU A 43 2.13 13.03 3.90
C LEU A 43 0.67 13.18 3.44
N TRP A 44 -0.19 13.70 4.33
CA TRP A 44 -1.61 14.05 4.15
C TRP A 44 -2.57 12.90 3.83
N ARG A 45 -2.09 11.72 3.45
CA ARG A 45 -2.92 10.63 2.89
C ARG A 45 -2.67 9.31 3.59
N GLY A 46 -3.74 8.57 3.80
CA GLY A 46 -3.68 7.23 4.41
C GLY A 46 -3.45 7.27 5.91
N ILE A 47 -3.48 6.08 6.51
CA ILE A 47 -3.17 5.83 7.92
C ILE A 47 -2.12 4.74 7.95
N THR A 48 -1.06 4.96 8.73
CA THR A 48 -0.11 3.92 9.10
C THR A 48 -0.49 3.40 10.48
N GLU A 49 -0.60 2.08 10.63
CA GLU A 49 -1.02 1.46 11.90
C GLU A 49 0.17 0.87 12.65
N ILE A 50 0.26 1.16 13.94
CA ILE A 50 1.12 0.44 14.89
C ILE A 50 0.22 -0.52 15.67
N PRO A 51 0.25 -1.83 15.39
CA PRO A 51 -0.58 -2.80 16.11
C PRO A 51 -0.09 -2.96 17.56
N ILE A 52 -1.03 -3.00 18.51
CA ILE A 52 -0.75 -3.31 19.92
C ILE A 52 -1.15 -4.77 20.16
N THR A 53 -0.16 -5.66 20.25
CA THR A 53 -0.36 -7.12 20.25
C THR A 53 -0.03 -7.80 21.57
N ASN A 54 0.56 -7.08 22.51
CA ASN A 54 0.90 -7.51 23.86
C ASN A 54 0.62 -6.37 24.86
N GLY A 55 0.90 -6.60 26.14
CA GLY A 55 0.56 -5.65 27.21
C GLY A 55 -0.91 -5.71 27.62
N SER A 56 -1.39 -4.64 28.24
CA SER A 56 -2.80 -4.47 28.65
C SER A 56 -3.70 -3.93 27.53
N GLY A 57 -3.11 -3.27 26.55
CA GLY A 57 -3.82 -2.48 25.54
C GLY A 57 -4.30 -1.10 26.02
N ASP A 58 -4.18 -0.79 27.32
CA ASP A 58 -4.43 0.55 27.84
C ASP A 58 -3.22 1.47 27.61
N ILE A 59 -3.11 1.94 26.37
CA ILE A 59 -2.00 2.79 25.94
C ILE A 59 -2.35 4.27 26.06
N SER A 60 -1.41 5.06 26.60
CA SER A 60 -1.34 6.53 26.46
C SER A 60 -0.25 6.93 25.46
N LEU A 61 -0.48 8.04 24.75
CA LEU A 61 0.37 8.51 23.66
C LEU A 61 0.91 9.91 23.95
N SER A 62 2.16 10.16 23.57
CA SER A 62 2.78 11.50 23.54
C SER A 62 3.58 11.66 22.26
N VAL A 63 3.29 12.70 21.49
CA VAL A 63 4.04 13.05 20.27
C VAL A 63 4.95 14.24 20.58
N ALA A 64 6.24 14.12 20.29
CA ALA A 64 7.21 15.18 20.56
C ALA A 64 6.94 16.46 19.74
N ASP A 65 6.51 16.29 18.48
CA ASP A 65 6.09 17.37 17.60
C ASP A 65 4.79 16.99 16.86
N GLU A 66 3.66 17.47 17.38
CA GLU A 66 2.31 17.25 16.83
C GLU A 66 2.06 18.00 15.51
N THR A 67 2.96 18.89 15.09
CA THR A 67 2.88 19.55 13.77
C THR A 67 3.29 18.60 12.64
N ILE A 68 4.11 17.58 12.96
CA ILE A 68 4.61 16.59 12.00
C ILE A 68 3.62 15.44 11.82
N VAL A 69 3.15 14.84 12.93
CA VAL A 69 2.27 13.65 12.89
C VAL A 69 1.13 13.78 13.90
N GLU A 70 -0.02 13.23 13.54
CA GLU A 70 -1.10 12.92 14.48
C GLU A 70 -1.10 11.44 14.81
N ALA A 71 -1.28 11.11 16.09
CA ALA A 71 -1.34 9.74 16.58
C ALA A 71 -2.58 9.56 17.46
N ASN A 72 -3.44 8.60 17.11
CA ASN A 72 -4.65 8.29 17.86
C ASN A 72 -4.71 6.80 18.20
N LYS A 73 -5.03 6.46 19.45
CA LYS A 73 -5.36 5.08 19.82
C LYS A 73 -6.74 4.75 19.26
N VAL A 74 -6.84 3.64 18.54
CA VAL A 74 -8.10 3.12 18.01
C VAL A 74 -8.31 1.71 18.56
N GLN A 75 -9.54 1.44 19.00
CA GLN A 75 -9.98 0.13 19.44
C GLN A 75 -11.15 -0.29 18.56
N ASN A 76 -11.01 -1.41 17.86
CA ASN A 76 -12.06 -1.95 17.00
C ASN A 76 -13.08 -2.76 17.82
N GLU A 77 -14.29 -2.94 17.28
CA GLU A 77 -15.37 -3.73 17.90
C GLU A 77 -14.97 -5.19 18.21
N GLY A 78 -13.94 -5.72 17.55
CA GLY A 78 -13.36 -7.04 17.81
C GLY A 78 -12.27 -7.08 18.89
N GLY A 79 -12.01 -5.97 19.58
CA GLY A 79 -11.02 -5.87 20.66
C GLY A 79 -9.58 -5.60 20.22
N SER A 80 -9.29 -5.58 18.92
CA SER A 80 -7.96 -5.20 18.43
C SER A 80 -7.68 -3.72 18.68
N THR A 81 -6.50 -3.42 19.21
CA THR A 81 -6.05 -2.06 19.52
C THR A 81 -4.84 -1.72 18.66
N TYR A 82 -4.82 -0.52 18.10
CA TYR A 82 -3.69 -0.01 17.32
C TYR A 82 -3.56 1.50 17.50
N VAL A 83 -2.39 2.03 17.14
CA VAL A 83 -2.18 3.48 17.01
C VAL A 83 -2.25 3.83 15.53
N ALA A 84 -3.20 4.69 15.17
CA ALA A 84 -3.35 5.26 13.84
C ALA A 84 -2.46 6.50 13.71
N LEU A 85 -1.54 6.49 12.75
CA LEU A 85 -0.67 7.62 12.43
C LEU A 85 -1.10 8.32 11.14
N GLN A 86 -1.18 9.64 11.18
CA GLN A 86 -1.44 10.48 10.01
C GLN A 86 -0.37 11.58 9.87
N GLY A 87 0.30 11.63 8.71
CA GLY A 87 1.34 12.62 8.43
C GLY A 87 0.75 13.99 8.09
N LYS A 88 1.20 15.05 8.78
CA LYS A 88 0.75 16.44 8.61
C LYS A 88 1.77 17.30 7.87
N GLN A 89 3.04 17.15 8.21
CA GLN A 89 4.15 17.94 7.67
C GLN A 89 5.38 17.05 7.51
N LYS A 90 6.16 17.26 6.44
CA LYS A 90 7.44 16.57 6.27
C LYS A 90 8.37 16.83 7.46
N GLY A 91 9.03 15.79 7.92
CA GLY A 91 9.95 15.83 9.05
C GLY A 91 10.00 14.48 9.79
N THR A 92 10.81 14.43 10.83
CA THR A 92 10.91 13.29 11.74
C THR A 92 10.54 13.74 13.14
N THR A 93 9.78 12.91 13.84
CA THR A 93 9.35 13.15 15.21
C THR A 93 9.42 11.85 16.01
N THR A 94 9.21 11.94 17.31
CA THR A 94 9.23 10.80 18.22
C THR A 94 7.87 10.65 18.89
N LEU A 95 7.34 9.44 18.84
CA LEU A 95 6.13 9.02 19.54
C LEU A 95 6.53 8.15 20.74
N THR A 96 5.98 8.45 21.92
CA THR A 96 6.11 7.59 23.11
C THR A 96 4.77 6.95 23.41
N LEU A 97 4.78 5.62 23.53
CA LEU A 97 3.65 4.80 23.95
C LEU A 97 3.92 4.33 25.38
N THR A 98 2.97 4.54 26.29
CA THR A 98 3.06 4.02 27.65
C THR A 98 1.88 3.09 27.90
N ASP A 99 2.15 1.85 28.30
CA ASP A 99 1.12 0.97 28.84
C ASP A 99 0.84 1.39 30.28
N ASN A 100 -0.38 1.87 30.54
CA ASN A 100 -0.73 2.47 31.81
C ASN A 100 -0.83 1.43 32.95
N VAL A 101 -0.97 0.15 32.63
CA VAL A 101 -1.11 -0.93 33.61
C VAL A 101 0.24 -1.52 33.96
N THR A 102 1.07 -1.85 32.96
CA THR A 102 2.41 -2.41 33.22
C THR A 102 3.44 -1.33 33.55
N GLY A 103 3.23 -0.10 33.07
CA GLY A 103 4.16 1.01 33.19
C GLY A 103 5.28 1.00 32.13
N ASP A 104 5.29 0.01 31.24
CA ASP A 104 6.27 -0.12 30.18
C ASP A 104 6.14 1.04 29.17
N LYS A 105 7.28 1.41 28.57
CA LYS A 105 7.36 2.52 27.61
C LYS A 105 8.13 2.13 26.38
N GLU A 106 7.54 2.40 25.23
CA GLU A 106 8.17 2.22 23.94
C GLU A 106 8.27 3.57 23.22
N THR A 107 9.39 3.77 22.53
CA THR A 107 9.65 5.00 21.78
C THR A 107 9.82 4.65 20.31
N VAL A 108 9.08 5.35 19.47
CA VAL A 108 9.01 5.13 18.03
C VAL A 108 9.45 6.39 17.31
N GLU A 109 10.42 6.24 16.41
CA GLU A 109 10.76 7.28 15.44
C GLU A 109 9.74 7.23 14.29
N VAL A 110 9.17 8.37 13.95
CA VAL A 110 8.20 8.50 12.86
C VAL A 110 8.68 9.53 11.87
N LYS A 111 8.88 9.10 10.62
CA LYS A 111 9.26 9.96 9.50
C LYS A 111 8.08 10.19 8.56
N VAL A 112 7.76 11.44 8.26
CA VAL A 112 6.74 11.79 7.26
C VAL A 112 7.41 11.97 5.89
N THR A 113 7.12 11.05 4.97
CA THR A 113 7.67 11.01 3.61
C THR A 113 6.83 11.86 2.64
N ASP A 114 7.33 12.08 1.41
CA ASP A 114 6.49 12.67 0.36
C ASP A 114 5.22 11.84 0.13
N CYS A 115 4.15 12.47 -0.36
CA CYS A 115 2.96 11.72 -0.75
C CYS A 115 3.25 10.87 -2.00
N TYR A 116 2.60 9.73 -2.15
CA TYR A 116 2.76 8.86 -3.31
C TYR A 116 1.51 8.01 -3.55
N ILE A 117 1.40 7.43 -4.74
CA ILE A 117 0.35 6.44 -5.08
C ILE A 117 0.99 5.26 -5.83
N ALA A 118 0.50 4.05 -5.56
CA ALA A 118 0.91 2.87 -6.29
C ALA A 118 -0.01 2.63 -7.49
N TYR A 119 0.54 2.10 -8.57
CA TYR A 119 -0.15 1.60 -9.74
C TYR A 119 0.24 0.13 -9.90
N GLY A 120 -0.67 -0.77 -9.54
CA GLY A 120 -0.48 -2.21 -9.68
C GLY A 120 -0.84 -2.65 -11.08
N ILE A 121 0.10 -3.25 -11.80
CA ILE A 121 -0.14 -3.76 -13.15
C ILE A 121 -0.87 -5.11 -13.03
N ALA A 122 -2.09 -5.20 -13.57
CA ALA A 122 -2.88 -6.41 -13.55
C ALA A 122 -2.61 -7.27 -14.80
N GLU A 123 -2.55 -6.63 -15.97
CA GLU A 123 -2.32 -7.28 -17.26
C GLU A 123 -1.39 -6.42 -18.11
N SER A 124 -0.49 -7.05 -18.86
CA SER A 124 0.42 -6.34 -19.74
C SER A 124 1.03 -7.27 -20.78
N ASN A 125 1.13 -6.79 -22.02
CA ASN A 125 1.96 -7.39 -23.06
C ASN A 125 3.25 -6.59 -23.32
N HIS A 126 3.52 -5.53 -22.54
CA HIS A 126 4.73 -4.72 -22.66
C HIS A 126 5.95 -5.50 -22.13
N PRO A 127 7.10 -5.50 -22.83
CA PRO A 127 8.24 -6.34 -22.47
C PRO A 127 8.86 -5.99 -21.10
N THR A 128 8.89 -4.70 -20.74
CA THR A 128 9.41 -4.23 -19.43
C THR A 128 8.37 -4.14 -18.31
N LEU A 129 7.20 -3.58 -18.59
CA LEU A 129 6.17 -3.29 -17.60
C LEU A 129 5.23 -4.49 -17.42
N THR A 130 5.72 -5.58 -16.85
CA THR A 130 5.00 -6.86 -16.69
C THR A 130 3.96 -6.84 -15.56
N SER A 131 3.01 -7.78 -15.57
CA SER A 131 1.88 -7.87 -14.62
C SER A 131 2.22 -8.23 -13.17
N ASN A 132 3.49 -8.46 -12.84
CA ASN A 132 3.95 -8.66 -11.47
C ASN A 132 4.59 -7.40 -10.88
N LEU A 133 4.47 -6.25 -11.56
CA LEU A 133 5.07 -5.00 -11.12
C LEU A 133 4.07 -4.08 -10.42
N MET A 134 4.60 -3.35 -9.46
CA MET A 134 3.97 -2.22 -8.81
C MET A 134 4.83 -0.98 -9.04
N LEU A 135 4.23 0.02 -9.70
CA LEU A 135 4.85 1.32 -9.95
C LEU A 135 4.41 2.30 -8.86
N TYR A 136 5.36 2.92 -8.18
CA TYR A 136 5.08 4.01 -7.24
C TYR A 136 5.39 5.34 -7.90
N LEU A 137 4.43 6.28 -7.88
CA LEU A 137 4.60 7.66 -8.35
C LEU A 137 4.69 8.58 -7.12
N VAL A 138 5.81 9.28 -6.97
CA VAL A 138 6.10 10.09 -5.78
C VAL A 138 5.87 11.57 -6.06
N ASN A 139 5.08 12.21 -5.20
CA ASN A 139 4.80 13.63 -5.22
C ASN A 139 5.93 14.45 -4.58
N ASN A 140 7.12 14.35 -5.17
CA ASN A 140 8.24 15.21 -4.84
C ASN A 140 8.58 16.12 -6.04
N LYS A 141 9.53 17.03 -5.85
CA LYS A 141 9.91 18.00 -6.89
C LYS A 141 10.46 17.32 -8.15
N ALA A 142 11.14 16.19 -8.01
CA ALA A 142 11.76 15.46 -9.11
C ALA A 142 10.75 14.58 -9.88
N ARG A 143 9.56 14.34 -9.30
CA ARG A 143 8.58 13.37 -9.79
C ARG A 143 9.22 11.99 -9.92
N ASP A 144 9.86 11.53 -8.85
CA ASP A 144 10.50 10.22 -8.83
C ASP A 144 9.45 9.10 -8.96
N CYS A 145 9.83 8.00 -9.59
CA CYS A 145 9.06 6.77 -9.63
C CYS A 145 9.92 5.55 -9.32
N TYR A 146 9.28 4.51 -8.76
CA TYR A 146 9.95 3.30 -8.34
C TYR A 146 9.19 2.07 -8.82
N PHE A 147 9.92 1.10 -9.35
CA PHE A 147 9.36 -0.14 -9.89
C PHE A 147 9.71 -1.28 -8.95
N PHE A 148 8.70 -1.95 -8.41
CA PHE A 148 8.87 -3.09 -7.52
C PHE A 148 8.22 -4.33 -8.10
N THR A 149 8.82 -5.48 -7.85
CA THR A 149 8.19 -6.77 -8.14
C THR A 149 7.39 -7.25 -6.94
N MET A 150 6.22 -7.82 -7.21
CA MET A 150 5.44 -8.60 -6.27
C MET A 150 5.91 -10.06 -6.30
N ASP A 151 6.16 -10.64 -5.12
CA ASP A 151 6.24 -12.09 -4.96
C ASP A 151 4.82 -12.66 -5.02
N ASN A 152 4.48 -13.27 -6.16
CA ASN A 152 3.15 -13.84 -6.40
C ASN A 152 2.82 -15.03 -5.48
N MET A 153 3.81 -15.70 -4.88
CA MET A 153 3.55 -16.79 -3.93
C MET A 153 3.16 -16.23 -2.56
N GLN A 154 3.90 -15.22 -2.09
CA GLN A 154 3.71 -14.64 -0.77
C GLN A 154 2.74 -13.45 -0.75
N HIS A 155 2.33 -12.97 -1.93
CA HIS A 155 1.57 -11.73 -2.12
C HIS A 155 2.24 -10.53 -1.43
N GLN A 156 3.57 -10.52 -1.41
CA GLN A 156 4.39 -9.51 -0.73
C GLN A 156 5.21 -8.73 -1.76
N LEU A 157 5.28 -7.43 -1.53
CA LEU A 157 6.15 -6.55 -2.31
C LEU A 157 7.60 -6.78 -1.89
N ASN A 158 8.53 -6.81 -2.84
CA ASN A 158 9.95 -6.81 -2.50
C ASN A 158 10.35 -5.52 -1.79
N ASN A 159 11.29 -5.60 -0.85
CA ASN A 159 11.72 -4.44 -0.06
C ASN A 159 12.69 -3.50 -0.81
N THR A 160 13.16 -3.90 -1.99
CA THR A 160 14.08 -3.11 -2.81
C THR A 160 13.49 -2.89 -4.20
N PRO A 161 13.57 -1.67 -4.76
CA PRO A 161 13.10 -1.41 -6.11
C PRO A 161 13.94 -2.18 -7.11
N LEU A 162 13.29 -2.70 -8.14
CA LEU A 162 13.94 -3.28 -9.31
C LEU A 162 14.61 -2.18 -10.16
N ALA A 163 13.94 -1.03 -10.27
CA ALA A 163 14.41 0.15 -10.96
C ALA A 163 13.82 1.42 -10.35
N GLU A 164 14.49 2.54 -10.65
CA GLU A 164 14.08 3.89 -10.27
C GLU A 164 13.98 4.72 -11.54
N GLY A 165 13.19 5.78 -11.46
CA GLY A 165 12.94 6.63 -12.59
C GLY A 165 12.31 7.96 -12.24
N THR A 166 11.83 8.66 -13.25
CA THR A 166 10.99 9.85 -13.09
C THR A 166 9.73 9.74 -13.93
N TYR A 167 8.74 10.58 -13.63
CA TYR A 167 7.50 10.61 -14.39
C TYR A 167 7.01 12.03 -14.68
N GLU A 168 6.20 12.18 -15.72
CA GLU A 168 5.53 13.44 -16.05
C GLU A 168 4.17 13.13 -16.69
N PHE A 169 3.12 13.83 -16.26
CA PHE A 169 1.85 13.84 -16.97
C PHE A 169 1.80 15.05 -17.90
N PHE A 170 1.39 14.84 -19.16
CA PHE A 170 1.30 15.93 -20.15
C PHE A 170 0.21 15.63 -21.18
N VAL A 171 -0.10 16.62 -22.03
CA VAL A 171 -1.03 16.48 -23.15
C VAL A 171 -0.38 16.72 -24.49
N LYS A 172 -0.86 16.02 -25.52
CA LYS A 172 -0.61 16.35 -26.92
C LYS A 172 -1.93 16.61 -27.63
N GLN A 173 -1.94 17.64 -28.47
CA GLN A 173 -3.03 17.90 -29.41
C GLN A 173 -2.83 17.05 -30.66
N ASN A 174 -3.86 16.30 -31.05
CA ASN A 174 -3.92 15.54 -32.29
C ASN A 174 -5.12 15.99 -33.10
N GLY A 175 -4.99 17.13 -33.80
CA GLY A 175 -6.11 17.79 -34.45
C GLY A 175 -7.05 18.43 -33.43
N GLU A 176 -8.32 18.00 -33.42
CA GLU A 176 -9.33 18.44 -32.43
C GLU A 176 -9.32 17.58 -31.15
N GLU A 177 -8.59 16.46 -31.14
CA GLU A 177 -8.51 15.56 -29.99
C GLU A 177 -7.33 15.94 -29.09
N THR A 178 -7.59 16.01 -27.78
CA THR A 178 -6.55 16.12 -26.76
C THR A 178 -6.32 14.76 -26.14
N VAL A 179 -5.09 14.26 -26.23
CA VAL A 179 -4.69 12.98 -25.65
C VAL A 179 -3.76 13.23 -24.48
N SER A 180 -4.10 12.69 -23.32
CA SER A 180 -3.27 12.74 -22.12
C SER A 180 -2.24 11.61 -22.14
N TYR A 181 -1.06 11.88 -21.60
CA TYR A 181 0.07 10.96 -21.58
C TYR A 181 0.69 10.89 -20.18
N LEU A 182 1.24 9.72 -19.86
CA LEU A 182 2.23 9.52 -18.82
C LEU A 182 3.56 9.26 -19.50
N ARG A 183 4.55 10.12 -19.26
CA ARG A 183 5.94 9.85 -19.56
C ARG A 183 6.57 9.16 -18.36
N LEU A 184 7.21 8.04 -18.60
CA LEU A 184 8.13 7.43 -17.64
C LEU A 184 9.54 7.55 -18.18
N SER A 185 10.48 7.86 -17.30
CA SER A 185 11.89 7.70 -17.59
C SER A 185 12.41 6.51 -16.81
N TYR A 186 12.94 5.51 -17.50
CA TYR A 186 13.62 4.35 -16.92
C TYR A 186 14.53 3.71 -17.95
N SER A 187 15.52 2.96 -17.46
CA SER A 187 16.47 2.24 -18.29
C SER A 187 16.01 0.81 -18.53
N ALA A 188 16.01 0.37 -19.79
CA ALA A 188 15.74 -1.02 -20.17
C ALA A 188 16.82 -1.56 -21.11
N ASP A 189 17.05 -2.87 -21.08
CA ASP A 189 17.90 -3.57 -22.03
C ASP A 189 17.14 -3.90 -23.33
N PRO A 190 17.83 -4.30 -24.42
CA PRO A 190 17.16 -4.66 -25.68
C PRO A 190 16.20 -5.85 -25.60
N SER A 191 16.24 -6.62 -24.50
CA SER A 191 15.31 -7.73 -24.24
C SER A 191 14.09 -7.27 -23.43
N GLY A 192 14.06 -5.99 -23.04
CA GLY A 192 12.99 -5.38 -22.27
C GLY A 192 13.13 -5.51 -20.75
N ASN A 193 14.25 -5.94 -20.20
CA ASN A 193 14.43 -5.97 -18.74
C ASN A 193 14.93 -4.61 -18.23
N PHE A 194 14.61 -4.25 -16.99
CA PHE A 194 15.21 -3.06 -16.37
C PHE A 194 16.74 -3.15 -16.29
N ALA A 195 17.42 -2.04 -16.56
CA ALA A 195 18.88 -1.97 -16.67
C ALA A 195 19.47 -0.86 -15.77
N GLN A 196 19.88 -1.19 -14.55
CA GLN A 196 20.32 -0.21 -13.53
C GLN A 196 21.53 0.65 -13.92
N ASN A 197 22.37 0.21 -14.88
CA ASN A 197 23.58 0.92 -15.30
C ASN A 197 23.52 1.47 -16.73
N ALA A 198 22.33 1.49 -17.33
CA ALA A 198 22.11 2.06 -18.65
C ALA A 198 21.56 3.50 -18.55
N PRO A 199 21.78 4.36 -19.56
CA PRO A 199 21.16 5.68 -19.61
C PRO A 199 19.64 5.56 -19.54
N MET A 200 19.03 6.52 -18.84
CA MET A 200 17.58 6.64 -18.74
C MET A 200 16.98 6.93 -20.10
N GLU A 201 15.97 6.16 -20.48
CA GLU A 201 15.22 6.33 -21.72
C GLU A 201 13.86 6.95 -21.41
N ILE A 202 13.25 7.60 -22.41
CA ILE A 202 11.93 8.22 -22.29
C ILE A 202 10.89 7.30 -22.94
N HIS A 203 9.86 6.97 -22.18
CA HIS A 203 8.75 6.11 -22.61
C HIS A 203 7.44 6.88 -22.44
N ASP A 204 6.80 7.25 -23.55
CA ASP A 204 5.53 7.97 -23.56
C ASP A 204 4.37 6.98 -23.70
N PHE A 205 3.43 6.99 -22.76
CA PHE A 205 2.23 6.16 -22.77
C PHE A 205 0.99 7.04 -22.92
N ALA A 206 0.15 6.76 -23.91
CA ALA A 206 -1.17 7.38 -24.01
C ALA A 206 -2.09 6.81 -22.93
N LEU A 207 -2.88 7.68 -22.31
CA LEU A 207 -3.76 7.33 -21.20
C LEU A 207 -5.19 7.10 -21.67
N SER A 208 -5.80 6.03 -21.18
CA SER A 208 -7.23 5.81 -21.22
C SER A 208 -7.73 5.44 -19.83
N PHE A 209 -8.98 5.79 -19.53
CA PHE A 209 -9.58 5.64 -18.20
C PHE A 209 -10.92 4.93 -18.30
N SER A 210 -11.15 3.91 -17.46
CA SER A 210 -12.47 3.29 -17.32
C SER A 210 -13.47 4.23 -16.66
N ASP A 211 -13.04 4.92 -15.58
CA ASP A 211 -13.73 6.03 -14.93
C ASP A 211 -12.80 7.23 -14.84
N SER A 212 -12.95 8.15 -15.80
CA SER A 212 -12.11 9.35 -15.84
C SER A 212 -12.21 10.18 -14.56
N GLN A 213 -13.36 10.27 -13.88
CA GLN A 213 -13.45 11.16 -12.71
C GLN A 213 -12.66 10.62 -11.52
N ALA A 214 -12.88 9.35 -11.16
CA ALA A 214 -12.25 8.75 -9.98
C ALA A 214 -10.71 8.71 -10.10
N VAL A 215 -10.20 8.37 -11.29
CA VAL A 215 -8.76 8.31 -11.56
C VAL A 215 -8.12 9.69 -11.49
N LEU A 216 -8.75 10.71 -12.09
CA LEU A 216 -8.23 12.08 -12.06
C LEU A 216 -8.23 12.66 -10.64
N GLU A 217 -9.27 12.36 -9.85
CA GLU A 217 -9.31 12.74 -8.43
C GLU A 217 -8.16 12.11 -7.63
N ILE A 218 -7.81 10.85 -7.88
CA ILE A 218 -6.64 10.21 -7.25
C ILE A 218 -5.36 10.95 -7.63
N ILE A 219 -5.13 11.15 -8.93
CA ILE A 219 -3.86 11.76 -9.36
C ILE A 219 -3.75 13.20 -8.85
N LYS A 220 -4.84 13.98 -8.84
CA LYS A 220 -4.86 15.30 -8.21
C LYS A 220 -4.56 15.22 -6.72
N SER A 221 -5.24 14.33 -6.00
CA SER A 221 -5.22 14.28 -4.54
C SER A 221 -3.94 13.72 -3.95
N TYR A 222 -3.23 12.86 -4.68
CA TYR A 222 -1.96 12.26 -4.27
C TYR A 222 -0.75 12.95 -4.90
N LEU A 223 -0.82 13.31 -6.18
CA LEU A 223 0.31 13.79 -6.96
C LEU A 223 0.29 15.29 -7.22
N ASP A 224 -0.75 16.01 -6.81
CA ASP A 224 -0.86 17.47 -7.01
C ASP A 224 -0.65 17.86 -8.49
N VAL A 225 -1.31 17.12 -9.38
CA VAL A 225 -1.32 17.36 -10.83
C VAL A 225 -2.63 18.06 -11.18
N ASP A 226 -2.56 19.21 -11.84
CA ASP A 226 -3.76 19.93 -12.29
C ASP A 226 -4.28 19.34 -13.61
N TRP A 227 -5.44 18.69 -13.51
CA TRP A 227 -6.09 18.06 -14.65
C TRP A 227 -6.83 19.02 -15.56
N VAL A 228 -7.15 20.25 -15.12
CA VAL A 228 -7.80 21.24 -16.00
C VAL A 228 -6.83 21.67 -17.11
N GLU A 229 -5.53 21.61 -16.87
CA GLU A 229 -4.49 21.82 -17.90
C GLU A 229 -4.31 20.59 -18.82
N LEU A 230 -4.76 19.41 -18.41
CA LEU A 230 -4.52 18.13 -19.10
C LEU A 230 -5.76 17.54 -19.78
N ILE A 231 -6.97 17.99 -19.46
CA ILE A 231 -8.21 17.45 -20.03
C ILE A 231 -9.26 18.55 -20.14
N SER A 232 -9.65 18.91 -21.37
CA SER A 232 -10.84 19.76 -21.61
C SER A 232 -12.16 18.98 -21.69
N ASN A 233 -12.12 17.64 -21.83
CA ASN A 233 -13.26 16.83 -22.27
C ASN A 233 -13.60 15.60 -21.38
N ALA A 234 -13.32 15.63 -20.07
CA ALA A 234 -13.74 14.54 -19.18
C ALA A 234 -15.28 14.47 -19.16
N THR A 235 -15.85 13.51 -19.90
CA THR A 235 -17.29 13.37 -20.08
C THR A 235 -17.84 12.63 -18.87
N THR A 236 -18.67 13.33 -18.10
CA THR A 236 -19.36 12.79 -16.92
C THR A 236 -20.40 11.75 -17.34
N LYS A 237 -20.33 10.52 -16.80
CA LYS A 237 -21.53 9.72 -16.51
C LYS A 237 -21.25 8.48 -15.64
N SER A 238 -22.12 8.36 -14.64
CA SER A 238 -22.48 7.19 -13.82
C SER A 238 -21.61 6.88 -12.61
N VAL A 239 -22.30 6.55 -11.51
CA VAL A 239 -21.79 6.16 -10.19
C VAL A 239 -21.90 4.63 -10.04
N PRO A 240 -20.94 3.84 -10.54
CA PRO A 240 -20.67 2.48 -10.06
C PRO A 240 -19.71 2.54 -8.85
N PRO A 241 -19.31 1.41 -8.22
CA PRO A 241 -18.13 1.40 -7.36
C PRO A 241 -16.96 2.07 -8.10
N ARG A 242 -16.18 2.90 -7.39
CA ARG A 242 -15.10 3.69 -7.98
C ARG A 242 -14.11 2.74 -8.66
N ASP A 243 -14.02 2.84 -9.99
CA ASP A 243 -13.04 2.11 -10.78
C ASP A 243 -11.78 2.97 -10.87
N TYR A 244 -10.67 2.44 -10.38
CA TYR A 244 -9.38 3.13 -10.38
C TYR A 244 -8.46 2.63 -11.50
N THR A 245 -9.02 1.93 -12.48
CA THR A 245 -8.30 1.40 -13.63
C THR A 245 -7.85 2.52 -14.55
N MET A 246 -6.55 2.51 -14.86
CA MET A 246 -5.93 3.32 -15.87
C MET A 246 -5.28 2.37 -16.87
N ILE A 247 -5.39 2.68 -18.16
CA ILE A 247 -4.80 1.90 -19.24
C ILE A 247 -3.71 2.75 -19.88
N LEU A 248 -2.53 2.18 -20.03
CA LEU A 248 -1.39 2.78 -20.71
C LEU A 248 -1.21 2.07 -22.06
N THR A 249 -1.19 2.83 -23.15
CA THR A 249 -0.87 2.29 -24.49
C THR A 249 0.37 2.95 -25.07
N VAL A 250 1.20 2.18 -25.77
CA VAL A 250 2.38 2.73 -26.47
C VAL A 250 1.96 3.11 -27.89
N PRO A 251 2.11 4.39 -28.30
CA PRO A 251 1.71 4.84 -29.64
C PRO A 251 2.32 3.99 -30.76
N GLU A 252 1.52 3.73 -31.80
CA GLU A 252 1.93 2.98 -33.01
C GLU A 252 2.31 1.50 -32.76
N THR A 253 1.98 0.95 -31.59
CA THR A 253 2.17 -0.46 -31.26
C THR A 253 0.86 -1.09 -30.76
N ASP A 254 0.88 -2.40 -30.52
CA ASP A 254 -0.18 -3.13 -29.84
C ASP A 254 0.09 -3.29 -28.33
N TYR A 255 1.09 -2.59 -27.78
CA TYR A 255 1.39 -2.67 -26.35
C TYR A 255 0.35 -1.94 -25.51
N GLU A 256 -0.19 -2.66 -24.53
CA GLU A 256 -1.20 -2.24 -23.58
C GLU A 256 -0.83 -2.75 -22.19
N ILE A 257 -0.95 -1.87 -21.21
CA ILE A 257 -0.71 -2.15 -19.79
C ILE A 257 -1.95 -1.70 -19.04
N ILE A 258 -2.65 -2.66 -18.44
CA ILE A 258 -3.85 -2.44 -17.65
C ILE A 258 -3.48 -2.57 -16.18
N GLY A 259 -3.79 -1.55 -15.40
CA GLY A 259 -3.55 -1.55 -13.97
C GLY A 259 -4.50 -0.63 -13.24
N ALA A 260 -4.40 -0.62 -11.92
CA ALA A 260 -5.24 0.21 -11.06
C ALA A 260 -4.42 0.91 -9.99
N PHE A 261 -4.86 2.11 -9.62
CA PHE A 261 -4.28 2.81 -8.47
C PHE A 261 -4.64 2.09 -7.17
N ALA A 262 -3.64 2.00 -6.28
CA ALA A 262 -3.76 1.38 -4.97
C ALA A 262 -3.07 2.23 -3.91
N THR A 263 -3.56 2.14 -2.67
CA THR A 263 -2.97 2.84 -1.52
C THR A 263 -1.84 2.05 -0.84
N ALA A 264 -1.38 0.96 -1.46
CA ALA A 264 -0.27 0.13 -0.97
C ALA A 264 0.93 1.01 -0.55
N SER A 265 1.56 0.65 0.57
CA SER A 265 2.70 1.40 1.11
C SER A 265 3.97 1.02 0.37
N ILE A 266 4.76 2.02 0.02
CA ILE A 266 6.14 1.81 -0.42
C ILE A 266 6.94 1.23 0.77
N PRO A 267 7.91 0.33 0.54
CA PRO A 267 8.80 -0.13 1.60
C PRO A 267 9.52 1.05 2.27
N GLU A 268 9.80 0.90 3.56
CA GLU A 268 10.52 1.91 4.35
C GLU A 268 11.97 2.08 3.84
N TYR A 269 12.56 3.24 4.11
CA TYR A 269 13.93 3.62 3.71
C TYR A 269 14.13 3.83 2.21
N ILE A 270 13.04 3.90 1.43
CA ILE A 270 13.10 4.21 0.00
C ILE A 270 13.02 5.71 -0.24
N LEU A 271 12.13 6.40 0.47
CA LEU A 271 11.89 7.83 0.28
C LEU A 271 12.73 8.66 1.26
N ASN A 272 13.42 9.67 0.74
CA ASN A 272 14.27 10.58 1.51
C ASN A 272 13.49 11.70 2.22
#